data_AF-A0A0S8HDD0-F1
#
_entry.id   AF-A0A0S8HDD0-F1
#
_cell.length_a   1.000
_cell.length_b   1.000
_cell.length_c   1.000
_cell.angle_alpha   90.00
_cell.angle_beta   90.00
_cell.angle_gamma   90.00
#
_symmetry.space_group_name_H-M   'P 1'
#
loop_
_entity.id
_entity.type
_entity.pdbx_description
1 polymer ?
#
loop_
_entity_poly.entity_id
_entity_poly.type
_entity_poly.pdbx_seq_one_letter_code
_entity_poly.pdbx_strand_id
1 'polypeptide(L)'
;MHEPSVFDKARNELFSQIRHCGVLQATEDQREAWFSQTMEYMAKRYPQVTQEQLAELHAAGLRYCEPVIPHGSAGREEHGDSS
;
A
#
# COMPACT_ATOMS: atom_id res chain seq x y z
N MET A 1 -22.54 15.25 -7.73
CA MET A 1 -21.20 14.61 -7.78
C MET A 1 -20.51 14.93 -6.48
N HIS A 2 -20.00 13.93 -5.75
CA HIS A 2 -19.29 14.17 -4.50
C HIS A 2 -17.86 14.58 -4.85
N GLU A 3 -17.42 15.77 -4.43
CA GLU A 3 -16.03 16.17 -4.65
C GLU A 3 -15.14 15.33 -3.72
N PRO A 4 -14.08 14.68 -4.22
CA PRO A 4 -13.20 13.88 -3.38
C PRO A 4 -12.56 14.75 -2.30
N SER A 5 -12.51 14.23 -1.08
CA SER A 5 -11.89 14.93 0.04
C SER A 5 -10.39 15.16 -0.21
N VAL A 6 -9.78 16.08 0.55
CA VAL A 6 -8.32 16.29 0.47
C VAL A 6 -7.56 15.00 0.79
N PHE A 7 -8.09 14.20 1.73
CA PHE A 7 -7.54 12.90 2.07
C PHE A 7 -7.64 11.91 0.89
N ASP A 8 -8.76 11.86 0.19
CA ASP A 8 -8.91 11.01 -1.01
C ASP A 8 -7.92 11.37 -2.11
N LYS A 9 -7.69 12.67 -2.31
CA LYS A 9 -6.70 13.18 -3.27
C LYS A 9 -5.29 12.72 -2.88
N ALA A 10 -4.90 12.88 -1.61
CA ALA A 10 -3.60 12.44 -1.08
C ALA A 10 -3.40 10.92 -1.20
N ARG A 11 -4.44 10.12 -0.90
CA ARG A 11 -4.43 8.66 -1.03
C ARG A 11 -4.24 8.21 -2.48
N ASN A 12 -5.00 8.78 -3.40
CA ASN A 12 -4.88 8.45 -4.82
C ASN A 12 -3.50 8.78 -5.37
N GLU A 13 -2.92 9.90 -4.93
CA GLU A 13 -1.57 10.29 -5.33
C GLU A 13 -0.51 9.34 -4.78
N LEU A 14 -0.57 8.96 -3.49
CA LEU A 14 0.34 7.97 -2.91
C LEU A 14 0.32 6.66 -3.72
N PHE A 15 -0.87 6.14 -4.00
CA PHE A 15 -1.00 4.89 -4.77
C PHE A 15 -0.46 5.04 -6.20
N SER A 16 -0.60 6.23 -6.80
CA SER A 16 0.03 6.53 -8.08
C SER A 16 1.55 6.46 -7.98
N GLN A 17 2.15 7.10 -6.97
CA GLN A 17 3.59 7.08 -6.76
C GLN A 17 4.12 5.66 -6.52
N ILE A 18 3.43 4.85 -5.71
CA ILE A 18 3.76 3.43 -5.48
C ILE A 18 3.79 2.64 -6.81
N ARG A 19 2.78 2.83 -7.67
CA ARG A 19 2.68 2.14 -8.97
C ARG A 19 3.76 2.59 -9.96
N HIS A 20 4.12 3.86 -9.98
CA HIS A 20 5.05 4.43 -10.96
C HIS A 20 6.52 4.23 -10.58
N CYS A 21 6.88 4.30 -9.30
CA CYS A 21 8.27 4.16 -8.87
C CYS A 21 8.75 2.70 -8.80
N GLY A 22 7.87 1.70 -8.94
CA GLY A 22 8.27 0.30 -8.86
C GLY A 22 8.78 -0.10 -7.47
N VAL A 23 8.38 0.62 -6.41
CA VAL A 23 8.80 0.37 -5.02
C VAL A 23 8.50 -1.07 -4.56
N LEU A 24 7.56 -1.74 -5.22
CA LEU A 24 7.23 -3.15 -5.01
C LEU A 24 8.40 -4.11 -5.33
N GLN A 25 9.35 -3.69 -6.17
CA GLN A 25 10.53 -4.49 -6.55
C GLN A 25 11.81 -4.04 -5.81
N ALA A 26 11.73 -2.98 -4.99
CA ALA A 26 12.86 -2.47 -4.23
C ALA A 26 13.16 -3.35 -3.01
N THR A 27 14.38 -3.27 -2.47
CA THR A 27 14.70 -3.92 -1.20
C THR A 27 13.93 -3.28 -0.05
N GLU A 28 13.88 -3.95 1.10
CA GLU A 28 13.18 -3.44 2.28
C GLU A 28 13.70 -2.07 2.73
N ASP A 29 15.02 -1.89 2.85
CA ASP A 29 15.64 -0.61 3.19
C ASP A 29 15.30 0.50 2.17
N GLN A 30 15.33 0.17 0.87
CA GLN A 30 14.99 1.14 -0.18
C GLN A 30 13.52 1.55 -0.10
N ARG A 31 12.63 0.59 0.17
CA ARG A 31 11.20 0.82 0.33
C ARG A 31 10.94 1.68 1.57
N GLU A 32 11.60 1.43 2.69
CA GLU A 32 11.45 2.23 3.91
C GLU A 32 11.92 3.68 3.69
N ALA A 33 13.12 3.86 3.12
CA ALA A 33 13.66 5.18 2.81
C ALA A 33 12.74 5.95 1.85
N TRP A 34 12.22 5.28 0.83
CA TRP A 34 11.27 5.86 -0.12
C TRP A 34 9.96 6.26 0.56
N PHE A 35 9.40 5.40 1.42
CA PHE A 35 8.16 5.69 2.15
C PHE A 35 8.32 6.90 3.07
N SER A 36 9.43 6.97 3.82
CA SER A 36 9.73 8.08 4.70
C SER A 36 9.78 9.42 3.93
N GLN A 37 10.52 9.46 2.82
CA GLN A 37 10.61 10.65 1.96
C GLN A 37 9.26 11.02 1.33
N THR A 38 8.50 10.01 0.89
CA THR A 38 7.19 10.21 0.27
C THR A 38 6.19 10.76 1.26
N MET A 39 6.18 10.25 2.50
CA MET A 39 5.30 10.78 3.55
C MET A 39 5.66 12.22 3.94
N GLU A 40 6.94 12.57 3.97
CA GLU A 40 7.36 13.95 4.20
C GLU A 40 6.90 14.87 3.05
N TYR A 41 7.00 14.41 1.80
CA TYR A 41 6.43 15.11 0.65
C TYR A 41 4.91 15.29 0.78
N MET A 42 4.17 14.23 1.15
CA MET A 42 2.72 14.28 1.33
C MET A 42 2.31 15.29 2.41
N ALA A 43 3.03 15.33 3.54
CA ALA A 43 2.78 16.28 4.62
C ALA A 43 2.94 17.75 4.16
N LYS A 44 3.98 18.02 3.35
CA LYS A 44 4.21 19.36 2.77
C LYS A 44 3.18 19.72 1.69
N ARG A 45 2.80 18.74 0.86
CA ARG A 45 1.89 18.91 -0.27
C ARG A 45 0.43 19.05 0.14
N TYR A 46 0.06 18.39 1.24
CA TYR A 46 -1.28 18.34 1.79
C TYR A 46 -1.28 18.79 3.26
N PRO A 47 -1.01 20.08 3.56
CA PRO A 47 -0.93 20.58 4.93
C PRO A 47 -2.27 20.54 5.67
N GLN A 48 -3.37 20.29 4.95
CA GLN A 48 -4.72 20.12 5.50
C GLN A 48 -4.99 18.68 5.99
N VAL A 49 -4.12 17.73 5.64
CA VAL A 49 -4.19 16.35 6.11
C VAL A 49 -3.58 16.31 7.50
N THR A 50 -4.35 15.85 8.49
CA THR A 50 -3.88 15.80 9.88
C THR A 50 -2.79 14.75 10.05
N GLN A 51 -2.05 14.83 11.17
CA GLN A 51 -1.04 13.81 11.49
C GLN A 51 -1.63 12.40 11.59
N GLU A 52 -2.86 12.27 12.10
CA GLU A 52 -3.58 10.99 12.17
C GLU A 52 -3.91 10.46 10.77
N GLN A 53 -4.37 11.33 9.88
CA GLN A 53 -4.65 10.96 8.48
C GLN A 53 -3.36 10.63 7.72
N LEU A 54 -2.24 11.30 7.99
CA LEU A 54 -0.94 10.92 7.43
C LEU A 54 -0.50 9.54 7.91
N ALA A 55 -0.72 9.22 9.19
CA ALA A 55 -0.43 7.88 9.72
C ALA A 55 -1.32 6.81 9.07
N GLU A 56 -2.61 7.11 8.87
CA GLU A 56 -3.53 6.24 8.14
C GLU A 56 -3.09 6.04 6.68
N LEU A 57 -2.68 7.13 6.01
CA LEU A 57 -2.19 7.13 4.64
C LEU A 57 -0.94 6.24 4.50
N HIS A 58 0.00 6.35 5.45
CA HIS A 58 1.19 5.50 5.52
C HIS A 58 0.83 4.02 5.68
N ALA A 59 -0.04 3.70 6.66
CA ALA A 59 -0.48 2.34 6.89
C ALA A 59 -1.23 1.74 5.68
N ALA A 60 -2.02 2.55 4.98
CA ALA A 60 -2.69 2.14 3.75
C ALA A 60 -1.70 1.86 2.62
N GLY A 61 -0.66 2.69 2.46
CA GLY A 61 0.40 2.46 1.49
C GLY A 61 1.18 1.18 1.76
N LEU A 62 1.52 0.89 3.02
CA LEU A 62 2.21 -0.36 3.39
C LEU A 62 1.38 -1.58 3.04
N ARG A 63 0.09 -1.61 3.41
CA ARG A 63 -0.82 -2.71 3.05
C ARG A 63 -0.98 -2.88 1.54
N TYR A 64 -0.99 -1.79 0.79
CA TYR A 64 -1.05 -1.86 -0.68
C TYR A 64 0.19 -2.53 -1.27
N CYS A 65 1.33 -2.46 -0.59
CA CYS A 65 2.58 -3.12 -0.97
C CYS A 65 2.68 -4.58 -0.47
N GLU A 66 1.77 -5.05 0.39
CA GLU A 66 1.77 -6.44 0.84
C GLU A 66 1.36 -7.39 -0.30
N PRO A 67 2.00 -8.56 -0.41
CA PRO A 67 1.59 -9.56 -1.38
C PRO A 67 0.16 -10.01 -1.04
N VAL A 68 -0.75 -9.89 -2.01
CA VAL A 68 -2.09 -10.47 -1.91
C VAL A 68 -1.90 -11.98 -1.83
N ILE A 69 -1.99 -12.58 -0.64
CA ILE A 69 -1.99 -14.03 -0.49
C ILE A 69 -3.20 -14.54 -1.30
N PRO A 70 -3.01 -15.33 -2.37
CA PRO A 70 -4.13 -16.00 -2.98
C PRO A 70 -4.53 -17.11 -1.99
N HIS A 71 -5.64 -16.92 -1.29
CA HIS A 71 -6.33 -18.01 -0.61
C HIS A 71 -6.92 -18.94 -1.68
N GLY A 72 -6.05 -19.72 -2.33
CA GLY A 72 -6.40 -20.83 -3.19
C GLY A 72 -6.57 -22.10 -2.36
N SER A 73 -7.81 -22.33 -1.93
CA SER A 73 -8.44 -23.65 -1.71
C SER A 73 -7.62 -24.73 -0.99
N ALA A 74 -7.90 -24.88 0.31
CA ALA A 74 -7.97 -26.21 0.90
C ALA A 74 -9.06 -27.02 0.18
N GLY A 75 -8.71 -28.20 -0.34
CA GLY A 75 -9.70 -29.19 -0.79
C GLY A 75 -9.36 -29.90 -2.10
N ARG A 76 -8.41 -30.83 -2.06
CA ARG A 76 -8.59 -32.14 -2.69
C ARG A 76 -7.73 -33.19 -1.98
N GLU A 77 -8.37 -33.95 -1.11
CA GLU A 77 -7.91 -35.27 -0.72
C GLU A 77 -7.83 -36.11 -1.99
N GLU A 78 -6.64 -36.61 -2.33
CA GLU A 78 -6.50 -37.64 -3.35
C GLU A 78 -5.61 -38.77 -2.88
N HIS A 79 -6.31 -39.89 -2.67
CA HIS A 79 -5.90 -41.27 -2.80
C HIS A 79 -4.91 -41.82 -1.78
N GLY A 80 -5.49 -42.33 -0.70
CA GLY A 80 -5.17 -43.71 -0.35
C GLY A 80 -5.62 -44.63 -1.50
N ASP A 81 -4.66 -45.24 -2.18
CA ASP A 81 -4.82 -46.55 -2.80
C ASP A 81 -3.44 -47.20 -2.99
N SER A 82 -3.27 -48.35 -2.33
CA SER A 82 -2.53 -49.56 -2.74
C SER A 82 -1.01 -49.46 -3.03
N SER A 83 -0.12 -50.33 -2.55
CA SER A 83 -0.18 -51.75 -2.14
C SER A 83 0.88 -52.07 -1.09
#